data_AF-U3PN58-F1
#
_entry.id   AF-U3PN58-F1
#
_cell.length_a   1.000
_cell.length_b   1.000
_cell.length_c   1.000
_cell.angle_alpha   90.00
_cell.angle_beta   90.00
_cell.angle_gamma   90.00
#
_symmetry.space_group_name_H-M   'P 1'
#
loop_
_entity.id
_entity.type
_entity.pdbx_description
1 polymer ?
#
loop_
_entity_poly.entity_id
_entity_poly.type
_entity_poly.pdbx_seq_one_letter_code
_entity_poly.pdbx_strand_id
1 'polypeptide(L)'
;GKNDRSMDVEAVSSGSLGLDIALGIGGLPKGRVVEIYGPESSGKTTLALHTVAEAQKKGGICAFIDAEHALDPVYARKLGVNIDELLISQPDTGEQALEICDTLVRSGAVDVLVVDSVAALVPKAELEGEMGDALPGLQARLMSQALRKLTASI
;
A
#
# COMPACT_ATOMS: atom_id res chain seq x y z
N GLY A 1 22.89 31.40 -2.90
CA GLY A 1 23.58 30.69 -3.99
C GLY A 1 22.99 29.30 -4.09
N LYS A 2 22.54 28.93 -5.29
CA LYS A 2 21.94 27.63 -5.61
C LYS A 2 22.79 26.48 -5.09
N ASN A 3 22.26 25.75 -4.11
CA ASN A 3 22.67 24.40 -3.73
C ASN A 3 21.59 23.85 -2.79
N ASP A 4 20.35 23.81 -3.28
CA ASP A 4 19.41 22.84 -2.75
C ASP A 4 19.72 21.56 -3.50
N ARG A 5 20.58 20.73 -2.90
CA ARG A 5 20.72 19.34 -3.36
C ARG A 5 19.41 18.68 -2.97
N SER A 6 18.40 18.78 -3.82
CA SER A 6 17.32 17.81 -3.81
C SER A 6 18.02 16.47 -3.79
N MET A 7 17.93 15.74 -2.67
CA MET A 7 18.24 14.33 -2.70
C MET A 7 17.45 13.79 -3.90
N ASP A 8 18.11 13.17 -4.86
CA ASP A 8 17.42 12.52 -5.99
C ASP A 8 16.58 11.39 -5.37
N VAL A 9 15.36 11.72 -4.96
CA VAL A 9 14.39 10.78 -4.43
C VAL A 9 13.81 10.09 -5.65
N GLU A 10 14.16 8.82 -5.83
CA GLU A 10 13.56 8.01 -6.87
C GLU A 10 12.04 7.91 -6.66
N ALA A 11 11.26 8.02 -7.73
CA ALA A 11 9.80 8.04 -7.67
C ALA A 11 9.16 7.08 -8.67
N VAL A 12 7.99 6.56 -8.30
CA VAL A 12 7.09 5.77 -9.14
C VAL A 12 5.93 6.67 -9.56
N SER A 13 5.64 6.75 -10.87
CA SER A 13 4.51 7.55 -11.35
C SER A 13 3.21 7.05 -10.71
N SER A 14 2.34 7.97 -10.32
CA SER A 14 1.00 7.66 -9.83
C SER A 14 0.05 7.22 -10.95
N GLY A 15 0.47 7.29 -12.22
CA GLY A 15 -0.37 7.16 -13.41
C GLY A 15 -1.17 8.41 -13.74
N SER A 16 -1.05 9.48 -12.94
CA SER A 16 -1.67 10.78 -13.17
C SER A 16 -0.60 11.85 -13.32
N LEU A 17 -0.44 12.38 -14.54
CA LEU A 17 0.52 13.46 -14.82
C LEU A 17 0.31 14.69 -13.92
N GLY A 18 -0.95 15.05 -13.66
CA GLY A 18 -1.27 16.18 -12.80
C GLY A 18 -0.80 15.98 -11.36
N LEU A 19 -0.96 14.76 -10.83
CA LEU A 19 -0.52 14.43 -9.48
C LEU A 19 1.01 14.34 -9.40
N ASP A 20 1.66 13.72 -10.39
CA ASP A 20 3.12 13.60 -10.44
C ASP A 20 3.81 14.96 -10.49
N ILE A 21 3.24 15.93 -11.24
CA ILE A 21 3.68 17.33 -11.25
C ILE A 21 3.45 17.98 -9.88
N ALA A 22 2.27 17.78 -9.28
CA ALA A 22 1.93 18.38 -7.99
C ALA A 22 2.83 17.90 -6.85
N LEU A 23 3.31 16.65 -6.91
CA LEU A 23 4.25 16.08 -5.95
C LEU A 23 5.68 16.63 -6.12
N GLY A 24 6.00 17.26 -7.25
CA GLY A 24 7.28 17.93 -7.52
C GLY A 24 8.47 17.00 -7.76
N ILE A 25 8.34 15.71 -7.48
CA ILE A 25 9.37 14.67 -7.69
C ILE A 25 9.01 13.68 -8.81
N GLY A 26 7.89 13.92 -9.52
CA GLY A 26 7.46 13.09 -10.64
C GLY A 26 6.75 11.78 -10.26
N GLY A 27 6.27 11.66 -9.02
CA GLY A 27 5.52 10.49 -8.57
C GLY A 27 5.56 10.28 -7.06
N LEU A 28 5.17 9.09 -6.62
CA LEU A 28 5.28 8.63 -5.25
C LEU A 28 6.72 8.24 -4.91
N PRO A 29 7.28 8.68 -3.77
CA PRO A 29 8.67 8.41 -3.42
C PRO A 29 8.90 6.92 -3.12
N LYS A 30 9.92 6.32 -3.73
CA LYS A 30 10.39 4.98 -3.36
C LYS A 30 10.99 4.99 -1.96
N GLY A 31 10.92 3.85 -1.28
CA GLY A 31 11.46 3.70 0.07
C GLY A 31 10.72 4.58 1.09
N ARG A 32 9.42 4.80 0.93
CA ARG A 32 8.59 5.57 1.86
C ARG A 32 7.20 4.95 2.00
N VAL A 33 6.56 5.21 3.12
CA VAL A 33 5.14 4.93 3.33
C VAL A 33 4.33 6.12 2.82
N VAL A 34 3.31 5.85 2.02
CA VAL A 34 2.36 6.84 1.48
C VAL A 34 0.96 6.45 1.92
N GLU A 35 0.17 7.42 2.35
CA GLU A 35 -1.25 7.24 2.68
C GLU A 35 -2.12 7.93 1.64
N ILE A 36 -3.08 7.18 1.08
CA ILE A 36 -4.13 7.70 0.20
C ILE A 36 -5.46 7.49 0.92
N TYR A 37 -6.08 8.58 1.36
CA TYR A 37 -7.36 8.54 2.08
C TYR A 37 -8.42 9.38 1.36
N GLY A 38 -9.68 9.10 1.66
CA GLY A 38 -10.82 9.78 1.04
C GLY A 38 -12.11 8.97 1.16
N PRO A 39 -13.26 9.57 0.78
CA PRO A 39 -14.56 8.91 0.82
C PRO A 39 -14.58 7.60 0.04
N GLU A 40 -15.56 6.74 0.34
CA GLU A 40 -15.86 5.59 -0.50
C GLU A 40 -16.07 6.03 -1.96
N SER A 41 -15.63 5.23 -2.92
CA SER A 41 -15.74 5.52 -4.36
C SER A 41 -15.01 6.79 -4.83
N SER A 42 -14.10 7.37 -4.04
CA SER A 42 -13.28 8.52 -4.47
C SER A 42 -12.11 8.17 -5.40
N GLY A 43 -11.94 6.90 -5.77
CA GLY A 43 -10.88 6.43 -6.66
C GLY A 43 -9.57 6.01 -5.98
N LYS A 44 -9.56 5.75 -4.67
CA LYS A 44 -8.35 5.33 -3.92
C LYS A 44 -7.69 4.07 -4.52
N THR A 45 -8.46 2.99 -4.61
CA THR A 45 -8.02 1.71 -5.18
C THR A 45 -7.64 1.88 -6.65
N THR A 46 -8.39 2.68 -7.42
CA THR A 46 -8.05 3.00 -8.82
C THR A 46 -6.66 3.65 -8.94
N LEU A 47 -6.36 4.64 -8.10
CA LEU A 47 -5.05 5.32 -8.08
C LEU A 47 -3.92 4.36 -7.64
N ALA A 48 -4.19 3.50 -6.64
CA ALA A 48 -3.24 2.48 -6.22
C ALA A 48 -2.93 1.48 -7.35
N LEU A 49 -3.95 1.01 -8.07
CA LEU A 49 -3.79 0.10 -9.22
C LEU A 49 -3.05 0.77 -10.39
N HIS A 50 -3.27 2.07 -10.63
CA HIS A 50 -2.48 2.82 -11.62
C HIS A 50 -1.00 2.91 -11.22
N THR A 51 -0.70 3.14 -9.95
CA THR A 51 0.68 3.15 -9.43
C THR A 51 1.34 1.78 -9.62
N VAL A 52 0.60 0.69 -9.32
CA VAL A 52 1.06 -0.69 -9.55
C VAL A 52 1.35 -0.93 -11.04
N ALA A 53 0.43 -0.52 -11.93
CA ALA A 53 0.63 -0.67 -13.37
C ALA A 53 1.87 0.10 -13.87
N GLU A 54 2.10 1.33 -13.38
CA GLU A 54 3.28 2.12 -13.74
C GLU A 54 4.59 1.50 -13.23
N ALA A 55 4.59 0.88 -12.05
CA ALA A 55 5.74 0.13 -11.55
C ALA A 55 6.01 -1.14 -12.37
N GLN A 56 4.98 -1.93 -12.67
CA GLN A 56 5.11 -3.14 -13.49
C GLN A 56 5.59 -2.83 -14.91
N LYS A 57 5.14 -1.73 -15.53
CA LYS A 57 5.64 -1.29 -16.86
C LYS A 57 7.15 -1.05 -16.89
N LYS A 58 7.76 -0.73 -15.74
CA LYS A 58 9.21 -0.55 -15.59
C LYS A 58 9.93 -1.85 -15.17
N GLY A 59 9.22 -2.98 -15.16
CA GLY A 59 9.74 -4.28 -14.73
C GLY A 59 9.79 -4.47 -13.21
N GLY A 60 9.13 -3.59 -12.44
CA GLY A 60 9.11 -3.67 -10.99
C GLY A 60 8.14 -4.74 -10.47
N ILE A 61 8.49 -5.37 -9.36
CA ILE A 61 7.65 -6.38 -8.71
C ILE A 61 6.68 -5.67 -7.76
N CYS A 62 5.39 -6.00 -7.87
CA CYS A 62 4.35 -5.36 -7.08
C CYS A 62 3.62 -6.38 -6.20
N ALA A 63 3.15 -5.92 -5.04
CA ALA A 63 2.31 -6.70 -4.14
C ALA A 63 1.06 -5.92 -3.75
N PHE A 64 -0.04 -6.64 -3.53
CA PHE A 64 -1.32 -6.10 -3.13
C PHE A 64 -1.90 -6.94 -1.99
N ILE A 65 -2.02 -6.32 -0.81
CA ILE A 65 -2.67 -6.90 0.35
C ILE A 65 -4.13 -6.43 0.33
N ASP A 66 -5.00 -7.30 -0.17
CA ASP A 66 -6.45 -7.07 -0.28
C ASP A 66 -7.12 -7.49 1.03
N ALA A 67 -7.07 -6.61 2.03
CA ALA A 67 -7.74 -6.79 3.31
C ALA A 67 -9.26 -6.55 3.21
N GLU A 68 -9.72 -5.76 2.23
CA GLU A 68 -11.16 -5.56 1.96
C GLU A 68 -11.83 -6.70 1.19
N HIS A 69 -11.04 -7.65 0.65
CA HIS A 69 -11.51 -8.76 -0.18
C HIS A 69 -12.32 -8.26 -1.39
N ALA A 70 -11.95 -7.10 -1.94
CA ALA A 70 -12.73 -6.33 -2.90
C ALA A 70 -12.01 -6.10 -4.25
N LEU A 71 -10.79 -6.59 -4.41
CA LEU A 71 -10.04 -6.43 -5.64
C LEU A 71 -10.70 -7.17 -6.82
N ASP A 72 -11.09 -6.45 -7.86
CA ASP A 72 -11.56 -7.02 -9.13
C ASP A 72 -10.39 -7.19 -10.13
N PRO A 73 -9.97 -8.44 -10.45
CA PRO A 73 -8.87 -8.70 -11.38
C PRO A 73 -9.18 -8.28 -12.82
N VAL A 74 -10.46 -8.22 -13.22
CA VAL A 74 -10.88 -7.78 -14.55
C VAL A 74 -10.72 -6.26 -14.66
N TYR A 75 -11.16 -5.52 -13.64
CA TYR A 75 -10.97 -4.07 -13.58
C TYR A 75 -9.49 -3.70 -13.53
N ALA A 76 -8.70 -4.35 -12.67
CA ALA A 76 -7.26 -4.09 -12.56
C ALA A 76 -6.51 -4.32 -13.88
N ARG A 77 -6.83 -5.40 -14.63
CA ARG A 77 -6.30 -5.62 -15.98
C ARG A 77 -6.62 -4.49 -16.95
N LYS A 78 -7.85 -3.95 -16.90
CA LYS A 78 -8.23 -2.80 -17.75
C LYS A 78 -7.43 -1.54 -17.43
N LEU A 79 -6.95 -1.39 -16.18
CA LEU A 79 -6.07 -0.29 -15.78
C LEU A 79 -4.60 -0.51 -16.15
N GLY A 80 -4.27 -1.68 -16.72
CA GLY A 80 -2.91 -2.02 -17.16
C GLY A 80 -2.08 -2.79 -16.15
N VAL A 81 -2.68 -3.29 -15.07
CA VAL A 81 -2.02 -4.18 -14.11
C VAL A 81 -1.81 -5.54 -14.75
N ASN A 82 -0.57 -6.05 -14.70
CA ASN A 82 -0.27 -7.44 -15.01
C ASN A 82 -0.64 -8.31 -13.81
N ILE A 83 -1.85 -8.87 -13.85
CA ILE A 83 -2.38 -9.69 -12.74
C ILE A 83 -1.63 -11.00 -12.56
N ASP A 84 -1.05 -11.56 -13.63
CA ASP A 84 -0.34 -12.83 -13.56
C ASP A 84 1.00 -12.71 -12.80
N GLU A 85 1.54 -11.50 -12.71
CA GLU A 85 2.77 -11.16 -11.98
C GLU A 85 2.53 -10.38 -10.68
N LEU A 86 1.27 -10.04 -10.36
CA LEU A 86 0.94 -9.32 -9.14
C LEU A 86 0.91 -10.30 -7.95
N LEU A 87 1.72 -10.04 -6.93
CA LEU A 87 1.65 -10.80 -5.67
C LEU A 87 0.41 -10.36 -4.89
N ILE A 88 -0.62 -11.20 -4.84
CA ILE A 88 -1.88 -10.89 -4.13
C ILE A 88 -1.96 -11.73 -2.86
N SER A 89 -2.33 -11.09 -1.76
CA SER A 89 -2.66 -11.76 -0.50
C SER A 89 -3.98 -11.26 0.05
N GLN A 90 -4.85 -12.19 0.47
CA GLN A 90 -6.09 -11.91 1.19
C GLN A 90 -5.95 -12.44 2.62
N PRO A 91 -5.51 -11.60 3.57
CA PRO A 91 -5.28 -12.02 4.95
C PRO A 91 -6.61 -12.15 5.72
N ASP A 92 -6.57 -12.98 6.75
CA ASP A 92 -7.66 -13.20 7.71
C ASP A 92 -7.64 -12.18 8.86
N THR A 93 -6.47 -11.65 9.23
CA THR A 93 -6.33 -10.67 10.32
C THR A 93 -5.38 -9.53 9.98
N GLY A 94 -5.52 -8.40 10.68
CA GLY A 94 -4.63 -7.25 10.55
C GLY A 94 -3.17 -7.57 10.88
N GLU A 95 -2.91 -8.42 11.89
CA GLU A 95 -1.56 -8.90 12.22
C GLU A 95 -0.94 -9.66 11.04
N GLN A 96 -1.68 -10.63 10.47
CA GLN A 96 -1.21 -11.43 9.34
C GLN A 96 -0.90 -10.54 8.13
N ALA A 97 -1.80 -9.59 7.81
CA ALA A 97 -1.60 -8.63 6.74
C ALA A 97 -0.27 -7.86 6.90
N LEU A 98 -0.01 -7.35 8.09
CA LEU A 98 1.18 -6.53 8.40
C LEU A 98 2.46 -7.38 8.50
N GLU A 99 2.38 -8.65 8.91
CA GLU A 99 3.51 -9.60 8.86
C GLU A 99 3.90 -9.96 7.42
N ILE A 100 2.92 -10.14 6.53
CA ILE A 100 3.16 -10.33 5.10
C ILE A 100 3.81 -9.08 4.52
N CYS A 101 3.32 -7.88 4.87
CA CYS A 101 3.95 -6.62 4.48
C CYS A 101 5.42 -6.54 4.91
N ASP A 102 5.72 -6.81 6.18
CA ASP A 102 7.09 -6.76 6.71
C ASP A 102 8.00 -7.76 6.01
N THR A 103 7.52 -8.98 5.76
CA THR A 103 8.27 -10.02 5.05
C THR A 103 8.61 -9.60 3.62
N LEU A 104 7.63 -9.09 2.88
CA LEU A 104 7.81 -8.66 1.50
C LEU A 104 8.75 -7.45 1.40
N VAL A 105 8.61 -6.46 2.28
CA VAL A 105 9.50 -5.29 2.34
C VAL A 105 10.93 -5.72 2.69
N ARG A 106 11.13 -6.57 3.70
CA ARG A 106 12.46 -7.06 4.10
C ARG A 106 13.16 -7.89 3.04
N SER A 107 12.41 -8.53 2.14
CA SER A 107 13.00 -9.28 1.02
C SER A 107 13.77 -8.38 0.05
N GLY A 108 13.46 -7.07 0.02
CA GLY A 108 14.00 -6.11 -0.93
C GLY A 108 13.56 -6.34 -2.38
N ALA A 109 12.66 -7.31 -2.63
CA ALA A 109 12.24 -7.69 -3.97
C ALA A 109 11.06 -6.87 -4.50
N VAL A 110 10.26 -6.25 -3.62
CA VAL A 110 9.02 -5.55 -3.99
C VAL A 110 9.26 -4.05 -4.15
N ASP A 111 8.97 -3.51 -5.33
CA ASP A 111 9.06 -2.07 -5.64
C ASP A 111 7.86 -1.27 -5.11
N VAL A 112 6.66 -1.84 -5.20
CA VAL A 112 5.41 -1.23 -4.73
C VAL A 112 4.58 -2.27 -3.98
N LEU A 113 4.23 -1.96 -2.73
CA LEU A 113 3.30 -2.75 -1.92
C LEU A 113 2.11 -1.88 -1.54
N VAL A 114 0.91 -2.33 -1.90
CA VAL A 114 -0.36 -1.67 -1.54
C VAL A 114 -1.04 -2.47 -0.43
N VAL A 115 -1.62 -1.78 0.56
CA VAL A 115 -2.52 -2.35 1.55
C VAL A 115 -3.89 -1.70 1.40
N ASP A 116 -4.88 -2.47 0.95
CA ASP A 116 -6.25 -1.99 0.75
C ASP A 116 -7.20 -2.81 1.65
N SER A 117 -7.62 -2.29 2.81
CA SER A 117 -7.34 -0.98 3.39
C SER A 117 -7.02 -1.05 4.87
N VAL A 118 -6.52 0.04 5.44
CA VAL A 118 -6.21 0.14 6.88
C VAL A 118 -7.45 -0.13 7.73
N ALA A 119 -8.63 0.30 7.28
CA ALA A 119 -9.89 0.09 8.00
C ALA A 119 -10.25 -1.40 8.14
N ALA A 120 -9.83 -2.23 7.18
CA ALA A 120 -10.05 -3.67 7.17
C ALA A 120 -8.95 -4.47 7.90
N LEU A 121 -7.93 -3.81 8.47
CA LEU A 121 -6.90 -4.47 9.30
C LEU A 121 -7.43 -4.75 10.71
N VAL A 122 -8.42 -5.64 10.80
CA VAL A 122 -9.08 -6.00 12.05
C VAL A 122 -8.15 -6.90 12.89
N PRO A 123 -7.80 -6.50 14.13
CA PRO A 123 -6.98 -7.33 15.01
C PRO A 123 -7.63 -8.67 15.32
N LYS A 124 -6.83 -9.72 15.45
CA LYS A 124 -7.33 -11.08 15.76
C LYS A 124 -8.25 -11.12 16.99
N ALA A 125 -7.89 -10.39 18.06
CA ALA A 125 -8.68 -10.36 19.29
C ALA A 125 -10.06 -9.70 19.11
N GLU A 126 -10.22 -8.84 18.10
CA GLU A 126 -11.52 -8.24 17.76
C GLU A 126 -12.36 -9.22 16.92
N LEU A 127 -11.75 -9.98 16.01
CA LEU A 127 -12.42 -11.03 15.23
C LEU A 127 -12.92 -12.20 16.08
N GLU A 128 -12.16 -12.56 17.13
CA GLU A 128 -12.52 -13.64 18.06
C GLU A 128 -13.46 -13.18 19.19
N GLY A 129 -13.66 -11.86 19.33
CA GLY A 129 -14.53 -11.27 20.35
C GLY A 129 -16.01 -11.25 19.97
N GLU A 130 -16.86 -10.77 20.86
CA GLU A 130 -18.29 -10.58 20.60
C GLU A 130 -18.59 -9.16 20.10
N MET A 131 -19.64 -9.02 19.29
CA MET A 131 -20.07 -7.71 18.80
C MET A 131 -20.50 -6.83 19.99
N GLY A 132 -19.79 -5.71 20.18
CA GLY A 132 -20.00 -4.79 21.29
C GLY A 132 -18.91 -4.85 22.37
N ASP A 133 -17.96 -5.79 22.27
CA ASP A 133 -16.80 -5.82 23.14
C ASP A 133 -15.94 -4.56 22.97
N ALA A 134 -15.58 -3.96 24.10
CA ALA A 134 -14.74 -2.78 24.12
C ALA A 134 -13.26 -3.19 24.16
N LEU A 135 -12.55 -2.98 23.04
CA LEU A 135 -11.10 -3.15 22.94
C LEU A 135 -10.41 -1.82 22.56
N PRO A 136 -10.39 -0.81 23.45
CA PRO A 136 -10.00 0.55 23.08
C PRO A 136 -8.58 0.63 22.52
N GLY A 137 -8.46 1.23 21.35
CA GLY A 137 -7.18 1.54 20.70
C GLY A 137 -6.39 0.33 20.22
N LEU A 138 -7.02 -0.84 20.05
CA LEU A 138 -6.34 -2.05 19.61
C LEU A 138 -5.71 -1.88 18.21
N GLN A 139 -6.51 -1.43 17.24
CA GLN A 139 -6.03 -1.14 15.88
C GLN A 139 -4.92 -0.07 15.87
N ALA A 140 -5.04 0.98 16.68
CA ALA A 140 -4.02 2.03 16.77
C ALA A 140 -2.68 1.50 17.31
N ARG A 141 -2.71 0.61 18.31
CA ARG A 141 -1.51 -0.06 18.83
C ARG A 141 -0.87 -0.97 17.79
N LEU A 142 -1.69 -1.75 17.08
CA LEU A 142 -1.24 -2.63 16.00
C LEU A 142 -0.52 -1.82 14.90
N MET A 143 -1.16 -0.78 14.39
CA MET A 143 -0.58 0.10 13.37
C MET A 143 0.70 0.78 13.85
N SER A 144 0.73 1.28 15.09
CA SER A 144 1.93 1.91 15.68
C SER A 144 3.11 0.94 15.75
N GLN A 145 2.86 -0.32 16.08
CA GLN A 145 3.90 -1.35 16.14
C GLN A 145 4.38 -1.74 14.73
N ALA A 146 3.45 -1.91 13.79
CA ALA A 146 3.79 -2.30 12.42
C ALA A 146 4.55 -1.20 11.68
N LEU A 147 4.08 0.05 11.71
CA LEU A 147 4.77 1.17 11.07
C LEU A 147 6.19 1.37 11.61
N ARG A 148 6.41 1.14 12.91
CA ARG A 148 7.76 1.19 13.51
C ARG A 148 8.68 0.10 12.96
N LYS A 149 8.16 -1.11 12.69
CA LYS A 149 8.95 -2.21 12.08
C LYS A 149 9.20 -1.95 10.58
N LEU A 150 8.18 -1.49 9.86
CA LEU A 150 8.25 -1.20 8.43
C LEU A 150 9.22 -0.06 8.15
N THR A 151 9.12 1.06 8.86
CA THR A 151 10.04 2.21 8.67
C THR A 151 11.50 1.90 9.03
N ALA A 152 11.75 0.89 9.86
CA ALA A 152 13.12 0.42 10.13
C ALA A 152 13.68 -0.50 9.03
N SER A 153 12.83 -0.93 8.09
CA SER A 153 13.17 -1.91 7.04
C SER A 153 13.13 -1.33 5.64
N ILE A 154 12.70 -0.07 5.50
CA ILE A 154 12.58 0.69 4.26
C ILE A 154 13.75 1.68 4.17
#